data_AF-A0A257WFL1-F1
#
_entry.id   AF-A0A257WFL1-F1
#
_cell.length_a   1.000
_cell.length_b   1.000
_cell.length_c   1.000
_cell.angle_alpha   90.00
_cell.angle_beta   90.00
_cell.angle_gamma   90.00
#
_symmetry.space_group_name_H-M   'P 1'
#
loop_
_entity.id
_entity.type
_entity.pdbx_description
1 polymer ?
#
loop_
_entity_poly.entity_id
_entity_poly.type
_entity_poly.pdbx_seq_one_letter_code
_entity_poly.pdbx_strand_id
1 'polypeptide(L)'
;MFSSNPSSKLLALAHDPSPVPSPFAMKHIVVLALLATLSGATSAIAQTGSAKKTKAAGSRAALDALVDKQGKTPPDWFQATKLNYPQTLDLSWPEKPAGAWNNQKNVGQFVWDVINPNPSRWREGVKLMHQLLTMHQKDPEKRERIMLTLANMYHNLLEDYARAAFWYRAAGVERDPVEFATSAVVLAECYWRLGYSDEARALLAKVPAGVKHAKLLGDMGEVNKSVQMASANADAQGYAYLTAGDAYRQAGRYAEAVKQYQRVLAMEIPANNPPGRLVQNHKRATANIEAIRAFELFDIRNVADGRYTASSQGYEAPVEVAVTVTRGRIAAVNVTRHREKQFYSAMTDTPAKIIAKQHVKGVDTTSNATITSEAIVNATAKALAGNQ
;
A
#
# COMPACT_ATOMS: atom_id res chain seq x y z
N MET A 1 32.23 21.69 16.21
CA MET A 1 30.99 22.43 15.94
C MET A 1 30.45 22.00 14.58
N PHE A 2 29.60 20.99 14.56
CA PHE A 2 28.73 20.65 13.43
C PHE A 2 27.43 20.15 14.04
N SER A 3 26.34 20.85 13.71
CA SER A 3 24.99 20.64 14.24
C SER A 3 24.39 19.38 13.60
N SER A 4 23.99 18.43 14.43
CA SER A 4 23.30 17.19 14.02
C SER A 4 21.79 17.43 13.96
N ASN A 5 21.22 17.10 12.80
CA ASN A 5 19.79 17.16 12.48
C ASN A 5 19.04 15.99 13.17
N PRO A 6 18.04 16.20 14.05
CA PRO A 6 17.36 15.13 14.77
C PRO A 6 15.94 14.88 14.22
N SER A 7 15.82 14.30 13.03
CA SER A 7 14.54 13.84 12.47
C SER A 7 14.54 12.33 12.26
N SER A 8 14.72 11.57 13.35
CA SER A 8 14.53 10.11 13.32
C SER A 8 14.22 9.55 14.72
N LYS A 9 13.07 9.89 15.30
CA LYS A 9 12.47 9.13 16.41
C LYS A 9 10.96 9.05 16.25
N LEU A 10 10.52 8.05 15.47
CA LEU A 10 9.16 7.54 15.50
C LEU A 10 8.95 6.82 16.85
N LEU A 11 7.96 7.28 17.60
CA LEU A 11 7.49 6.66 18.85
C LEU A 11 7.05 5.23 18.58
N ALA A 12 7.77 4.28 19.18
CA ALA A 12 7.18 3.04 19.67
C ALA A 12 6.72 3.29 21.11
N LEU A 13 5.50 2.89 21.48
CA LEU A 13 5.20 2.17 22.72
C LEU A 13 3.71 1.81 22.84
N ALA A 14 3.53 0.64 23.45
CA ALA A 14 2.35 -0.18 23.71
C ALA A 14 1.09 0.56 24.20
N HIS A 15 -0.10 -0.03 23.99
CA HIS A 15 -1.20 -0.11 24.96
C HIS A 15 -2.17 -1.27 24.58
N ASP A 16 -2.63 -1.97 25.61
CA ASP A 16 -3.48 -3.17 25.67
C ASP A 16 -4.98 -2.81 25.44
N PRO A 17 -5.82 -3.65 24.78
CA PRO A 17 -7.18 -3.26 24.39
C PRO A 17 -8.27 -3.83 25.31
N SER A 18 -9.24 -2.98 25.68
CA SER A 18 -10.57 -3.45 26.14
C SER A 18 -11.58 -3.35 24.98
N PRO A 19 -12.57 -4.28 24.87
CA PRO A 19 -13.35 -4.47 23.65
C PRO A 19 -14.77 -3.89 23.76
N VAL A 20 -15.24 -3.13 22.77
CA VAL A 20 -16.68 -2.82 22.62
C VAL A 20 -17.02 -2.38 21.16
N PRO A 21 -18.29 -2.43 20.70
CA PRO A 21 -18.75 -3.39 19.70
C PRO A 21 -19.27 -2.76 18.39
N SER A 22 -19.50 -3.61 17.38
CA SER A 22 -20.04 -3.31 16.06
C SER A 22 -21.56 -3.08 16.06
N PRO A 23 -22.06 -2.20 15.16
CA PRO A 23 -23.27 -2.55 14.42
C PRO A 23 -23.14 -2.27 12.91
N PHE A 24 -23.20 -3.34 12.10
CA PHE A 24 -23.52 -3.28 10.67
C PHE A 24 -25.01 -3.60 10.48
N ALA A 25 -25.73 -2.71 9.80
CA ALA A 25 -26.99 -3.02 9.13
C ALA A 25 -27.06 -2.21 7.84
N MET A 26 -26.87 -2.87 6.69
CA MET A 26 -26.89 -2.25 5.36
C MET A 26 -28.14 -2.73 4.62
N LYS A 27 -29.06 -1.80 4.34
CA LYS A 27 -30.26 -2.04 3.54
C LYS A 27 -29.88 -2.18 2.06
N HIS A 28 -30.38 -3.24 1.43
CA HIS A 28 -30.23 -3.54 0.02
C HIS A 28 -31.17 -2.65 -0.81
N ILE A 29 -30.69 -2.13 -1.94
CA ILE A 29 -31.53 -1.65 -3.05
C ILE A 29 -31.13 -2.44 -4.29
N VAL A 30 -32.10 -3.19 -4.80
CA VAL A 30 -32.08 -3.94 -6.07
C VAL A 30 -32.55 -2.98 -7.16
N VAL A 31 -31.82 -2.90 -8.28
CA VAL A 31 -32.34 -2.32 -9.53
C VAL A 31 -32.15 -3.35 -10.64
N LEU A 32 -33.27 -3.70 -11.28
CA LEU A 32 -33.42 -4.69 -12.33
C LEU A 32 -33.40 -4.02 -13.71
N ALA A 33 -32.66 -4.66 -14.63
CA ALA A 33 -32.87 -4.83 -16.07
C ALA A 33 -33.18 -3.64 -17.01
N LEU A 34 -32.41 -3.58 -18.11
CA LEU A 34 -33.00 -3.49 -19.45
C LEU A 34 -32.14 -4.27 -20.48
N LEU A 35 -32.79 -5.19 -21.20
CA LEU A 35 -32.25 -5.90 -22.37
C LEU A 35 -32.25 -4.97 -23.60
N ALA A 36 -31.25 -5.10 -24.45
CA ALA A 36 -31.36 -4.81 -25.88
C ALA A 36 -30.55 -5.85 -26.67
N THR A 37 -31.25 -6.62 -27.48
CA THR A 37 -30.73 -7.55 -28.48
C THR A 37 -30.39 -6.80 -29.76
N LEU A 38 -29.22 -7.06 -30.35
CA LEU A 38 -29.03 -6.94 -31.80
C LEU A 38 -28.02 -7.97 -32.31
N SER A 39 -28.43 -8.58 -33.40
CA SER A 39 -27.91 -9.77 -34.06
C SER A 39 -26.72 -9.49 -34.99
N GLY A 40 -25.77 -10.44 -34.98
CA GLY A 40 -25.17 -11.08 -36.15
C GLY A 40 -24.59 -10.24 -37.30
N ALA A 41 -23.26 -10.21 -37.39
CA ALA A 41 -22.55 -10.32 -38.66
C ALA A 41 -21.15 -10.91 -38.42
N THR A 42 -20.96 -12.14 -38.92
CA THR A 42 -19.67 -12.82 -39.04
C THR A 42 -18.85 -12.21 -40.18
N SER A 43 -17.56 -11.98 -39.97
CA SER A 43 -16.57 -11.88 -41.06
C SER A 43 -15.20 -12.33 -40.57
N ALA A 44 -14.53 -13.05 -41.47
CA ALA A 44 -13.41 -13.92 -41.20
C ALA A 44 -12.05 -13.21 -41.04
N ILE A 45 -11.23 -13.86 -40.22
CA ILE A 45 -9.77 -13.94 -40.15
C ILE A 45 -8.97 -13.05 -41.13
N ALA A 46 -8.17 -12.15 -40.55
CA ALA A 46 -6.86 -11.81 -41.08
C ALA A 46 -5.86 -11.84 -39.91
N GLN A 47 -5.00 -12.86 -39.89
CA GLN A 47 -3.80 -12.89 -39.06
C GLN A 47 -2.81 -11.87 -39.61
N THR A 48 -2.71 -10.71 -38.97
CA THR A 48 -1.53 -9.86 -39.07
C THR A 48 -0.85 -9.86 -37.71
N GLY A 49 0.38 -10.35 -37.67
CA GLY A 49 1.21 -10.39 -36.47
C GLY A 49 1.23 -9.03 -35.79
N SER A 50 0.54 -8.93 -34.65
CA SER A 50 0.61 -7.78 -33.76
C SER A 50 2.00 -7.78 -33.12
N ALA A 51 2.95 -7.14 -33.79
CA ALA A 51 4.13 -6.60 -33.12
C ALA A 51 3.61 -5.83 -31.89
N LYS A 52 3.94 -6.30 -30.69
CA LYS A 52 3.66 -5.61 -29.43
C LYS A 52 4.14 -4.17 -29.60
N LYS A 53 3.21 -3.23 -29.79
CA LYS A 53 3.47 -1.82 -29.58
C LYS A 53 3.83 -1.69 -28.11
N THR A 54 5.12 -1.71 -27.80
CA THR A 54 5.64 -1.15 -26.56
C THR A 54 5.10 0.27 -26.49
N LYS A 55 4.18 0.51 -25.54
CA LYS A 55 3.66 1.83 -25.23
C LYS A 55 4.88 2.74 -25.07
N ALA A 56 5.03 3.73 -25.95
CA ALA A 56 6.16 4.66 -25.88
C ALA A 56 6.23 5.19 -24.44
N ALA A 57 7.37 5.02 -23.79
CA ALA A 57 7.59 5.55 -22.45
C ALA A 57 7.28 7.05 -22.49
N GLY A 58 6.42 7.52 -21.58
CA GLY A 58 6.01 8.92 -21.58
C GLY A 58 7.22 9.83 -21.35
N SER A 59 7.30 10.94 -22.08
CA SER A 59 8.38 11.92 -21.89
C SER A 59 8.23 12.67 -20.57
N ARG A 60 9.33 13.24 -20.06
CA ARG A 60 9.32 14.15 -18.89
C ARG A 60 8.24 15.23 -19.01
N ALA A 61 8.14 15.87 -20.17
CA ALA A 61 7.17 16.92 -20.42
C ALA A 61 5.71 16.43 -20.28
N ALA A 62 5.42 15.19 -20.70
CA ALA A 62 4.10 14.60 -20.54
C ALA A 62 3.78 14.27 -19.07
N LEU A 63 4.77 13.78 -18.31
CA LEU A 63 4.64 13.58 -16.86
C LEU A 63 4.33 14.92 -16.17
N ASP A 64 5.10 15.96 -16.47
CA ASP A 64 4.95 17.27 -15.86
C ASP A 64 3.57 17.88 -16.19
N ALA A 65 3.13 17.80 -17.45
CA ALA A 65 1.80 18.26 -17.84
C ALA A 65 0.67 17.50 -17.12
N LEU A 66 0.82 16.17 -16.94
CA LEU A 66 -0.17 15.35 -16.22
C LEU A 66 -0.25 15.73 -14.74
N VAL A 67 0.90 15.80 -14.07
CA VAL A 67 0.99 16.13 -12.64
C VAL A 67 0.46 17.53 -12.39
N ASP A 68 0.82 18.50 -13.22
CA ASP A 68 0.31 19.87 -13.11
C ASP A 68 -1.20 19.94 -13.31
N LYS A 69 -1.71 19.30 -14.37
CA LYS A 69 -3.15 19.32 -14.67
C LYS A 69 -3.96 18.73 -13.52
N GLN A 70 -3.58 17.56 -13.02
CA GLN A 70 -4.32 16.89 -11.95
C GLN A 70 -4.14 17.58 -10.61
N GLY A 71 -2.93 17.98 -10.26
CA GLY A 71 -2.60 18.62 -8.99
C GLY A 71 -3.25 19.98 -8.79
N LYS A 72 -3.34 20.80 -9.85
CA LYS A 72 -3.99 22.12 -9.82
C LYS A 72 -5.51 22.06 -9.87
N THR A 73 -6.08 20.91 -10.25
CA THR A 73 -7.53 20.73 -10.40
C THR A 73 -8.10 20.03 -9.17
N PRO A 74 -8.98 20.66 -8.38
CA PRO A 74 -9.67 19.99 -7.29
C PRO A 74 -10.41 18.74 -7.80
N PRO A 75 -10.40 17.62 -7.04
CA PRO A 75 -11.26 16.48 -7.36
C PRO A 75 -12.74 16.87 -7.40
N ASP A 76 -13.53 16.13 -8.19
CA ASP A 76 -14.98 16.35 -8.34
C ASP A 76 -15.75 16.32 -7.00
N TRP A 77 -15.33 15.47 -6.07
CA TRP A 77 -15.91 15.34 -4.73
C TRP A 77 -15.50 16.45 -3.76
N PHE A 78 -14.50 17.29 -4.09
CA PHE A 78 -13.87 18.18 -3.13
C PHE A 78 -14.83 19.24 -2.56
N GLN A 79 -15.64 19.85 -3.42
CA GLN A 79 -16.61 20.86 -3.01
C GLN A 79 -17.74 20.25 -2.15
N ALA A 80 -18.26 19.10 -2.57
CA ALA A 80 -19.36 18.41 -1.89
C ALA A 80 -18.96 17.80 -0.54
N THR A 81 -17.67 17.53 -0.32
CA THR A 81 -17.18 16.92 0.93
C THR A 81 -17.38 17.87 2.10
N LYS A 82 -18.07 17.44 3.15
CA LYS A 82 -18.24 18.23 4.37
C LYS A 82 -17.01 18.09 5.26
N LEU A 83 -16.62 19.16 5.93
CA LEU A 83 -15.59 19.10 6.96
C LEU A 83 -16.23 18.66 8.27
N ASN A 84 -15.77 17.54 8.82
CA ASN A 84 -16.23 17.00 10.08
C ASN A 84 -15.02 16.70 10.96
N TYR A 85 -14.72 17.59 11.89
CA TYR A 85 -13.66 17.41 12.88
C TYR A 85 -14.10 18.00 14.22
N PRO A 86 -13.54 17.53 15.35
CA PRO A 86 -13.90 18.01 16.68
C PRO A 86 -13.62 19.51 16.82
N GLN A 87 -14.54 20.26 17.43
CA GLN A 87 -14.33 21.70 17.68
C GLN A 87 -13.13 21.97 18.60
N THR A 88 -12.72 20.98 19.39
CA THR A 88 -11.56 21.03 20.28
C THR A 88 -10.23 20.79 19.57
N LEU A 89 -10.24 20.52 18.27
CA LEU A 89 -9.04 20.20 17.50
C LEU A 89 -8.18 21.46 17.33
N ASP A 90 -6.93 21.42 17.79
CA ASP A 90 -5.98 22.52 17.65
C ASP A 90 -5.47 22.63 16.22
N LEU A 91 -6.11 23.52 15.45
CA LEU A 91 -5.77 23.80 14.05
C LEU A 91 -4.49 24.62 13.90
N SER A 92 -3.86 25.11 14.98
CA SER A 92 -2.51 25.65 14.90
C SER A 92 -1.48 24.57 14.52
N TRP A 93 -1.86 23.30 14.73
CA TRP A 93 -1.11 22.09 14.45
C TRP A 93 0.34 22.17 14.96
N PRO A 94 0.56 22.17 16.28
CA PRO A 94 1.91 22.09 16.82
C PRO A 94 2.55 20.76 16.42
N GLU A 95 3.85 20.76 16.14
CA GLU A 95 4.60 19.54 15.83
C GLU A 95 4.57 18.55 17.01
N LYS A 96 4.77 19.07 18.22
CA LYS A 96 4.68 18.29 19.45
C LYS A 96 3.37 18.63 20.15
N PRO A 97 2.39 17.71 20.17
CA PRO A 97 1.17 17.92 20.93
C PRO A 97 1.48 18.02 22.43
N ALA A 98 0.76 18.89 23.14
CA ALA A 98 0.86 18.98 24.58
C ALA A 98 0.07 17.84 25.25
N GLY A 99 0.68 17.18 26.25
CA GLY A 99 0.03 16.15 27.06
C GLY A 99 -0.01 14.77 26.41
N ALA A 100 -0.85 13.89 26.97
CA ALA A 100 -1.05 12.53 26.47
C ALA A 100 -1.73 12.52 25.10
N TRP A 101 -1.62 11.37 24.40
CA TRP A 101 -2.28 11.16 23.11
C TRP A 101 -3.79 11.46 23.19
N ASN A 102 -4.24 12.40 22.38
CA ASN A 102 -5.61 12.87 22.32
C ASN A 102 -5.98 13.31 20.87
N ASN A 103 -6.59 12.36 20.14
CA ASN A 103 -7.06 12.56 18.77
C ASN A 103 -8.22 13.56 18.63
N GLN A 104 -8.76 14.10 19.73
CA GLN A 104 -9.74 15.19 19.70
C GLN A 104 -9.10 16.58 19.79
N LYS A 105 -7.80 16.64 20.07
CA LYS A 105 -7.05 17.90 20.29
C LYS A 105 -5.90 18.10 19.30
N ASN A 106 -5.28 17.05 18.78
CA ASN A 106 -4.19 17.21 17.80
C ASN A 106 -4.57 16.69 16.41
N VAL A 107 -4.34 17.52 15.38
CA VAL A 107 -4.64 17.19 13.98
C VAL A 107 -3.96 15.90 13.51
N GLY A 108 -2.68 15.70 13.83
CA GLY A 108 -1.94 14.51 13.40
C GLY A 108 -2.52 13.24 14.02
N GLN A 109 -2.87 13.29 15.31
CA GLN A 109 -3.49 12.18 16.03
C GLN A 109 -4.94 11.93 15.56
N PHE A 110 -5.69 12.99 15.22
CA PHE A 110 -7.01 12.87 14.59
C PHE A 110 -6.93 12.19 13.23
N VAL A 111 -6.02 12.63 12.36
CA VAL A 111 -5.80 12.00 11.06
C VAL A 111 -5.44 10.53 11.26
N TRP A 112 -4.58 10.23 12.24
CA TRP A 112 -4.14 8.87 12.52
C TRP A 112 -5.26 7.94 13.01
N ASP A 113 -5.96 8.30 14.09
CA ASP A 113 -6.95 7.41 14.74
C ASP A 113 -8.33 7.46 14.10
N VAL A 114 -8.65 8.53 13.36
CA VAL A 114 -10.02 8.81 12.95
C VAL A 114 -10.17 8.88 11.44
N ILE A 115 -9.22 9.47 10.71
CA ILE A 115 -9.31 9.54 9.24
C ILE A 115 -8.78 8.26 8.60
N ASN A 116 -7.52 7.91 8.86
CA ASN A 116 -6.84 6.78 8.24
C ASN A 116 -7.63 5.45 8.31
N PRO A 117 -8.22 5.05 9.46
CA PRO A 117 -9.01 3.82 9.56
C PRO A 117 -10.35 3.81 8.85
N ASN A 118 -10.86 4.96 8.42
CA ASN A 118 -12.22 5.09 7.95
C ASN A 118 -12.26 5.56 6.49
N PRO A 119 -12.41 4.65 5.50
CA PRO A 119 -12.46 5.00 4.07
C PRO A 119 -13.50 6.07 3.71
N SER A 120 -14.64 6.08 4.39
CA SER A 120 -15.68 7.11 4.23
C SER A 120 -15.21 8.51 4.63
N ARG A 121 -14.14 8.63 5.41
CA ARG A 121 -13.61 9.88 5.95
C ARG A 121 -12.34 10.37 5.27
N TRP A 122 -11.73 9.59 4.37
CA TRP A 122 -10.47 9.98 3.71
C TRP A 122 -10.59 11.33 2.99
N ARG A 123 -11.71 11.56 2.30
CA ARG A 123 -12.01 12.84 1.64
C ARG A 123 -12.10 14.01 2.63
N GLU A 124 -12.70 13.79 3.79
CA GLU A 124 -12.80 14.80 4.86
C GLU A 124 -11.42 15.23 5.33
N GLY A 125 -10.53 14.26 5.56
CA GLY A 125 -9.17 14.55 6.00
C GLY A 125 -8.34 15.28 4.94
N VAL A 126 -8.48 14.94 3.65
CA VAL A 126 -7.85 15.71 2.58
C VAL A 126 -8.36 17.16 2.58
N LYS A 127 -9.67 17.36 2.72
CA LYS A 127 -10.26 18.70 2.80
C LYS A 127 -9.74 19.48 4.01
N LEU A 128 -9.55 18.83 5.16
CA LEU A 128 -8.97 19.43 6.36
C LEU A 128 -7.53 19.89 6.10
N MET A 129 -6.71 19.07 5.44
CA MET A 129 -5.33 19.47 5.10
C MET A 129 -5.29 20.68 4.17
N HIS A 130 -6.19 20.75 3.17
CA HIS A 130 -6.32 21.94 2.33
C HIS A 130 -6.71 23.19 3.13
N GLN A 131 -7.63 23.09 4.09
CA GLN A 131 -7.98 24.19 4.98
C GLN A 131 -6.75 24.66 5.79
N LEU A 132 -6.00 23.73 6.38
CA LEU A 132 -4.77 24.05 7.10
C LEU A 132 -3.73 24.72 6.19
N LEU A 133 -3.62 24.29 4.94
CA LEU A 133 -2.69 24.89 3.98
C LEU A 133 -3.00 26.37 3.73
N THR A 134 -4.29 26.73 3.68
CA THR A 134 -4.75 28.13 3.59
C THR A 134 -4.50 28.89 4.88
N MET A 135 -4.83 28.30 6.04
CA MET A 135 -4.64 28.95 7.35
C MET A 135 -3.16 29.29 7.63
N HIS A 136 -2.26 28.38 7.26
CA HIS A 136 -0.82 28.49 7.53
C HIS A 136 -0.03 29.02 6.34
N GLN A 137 -0.64 29.83 5.46
CA GLN A 137 -0.02 30.25 4.20
C GLN A 137 1.31 31.03 4.33
N LYS A 138 1.58 31.61 5.51
CA LYS A 138 2.80 32.37 5.82
C LYS A 138 3.84 31.56 6.61
N ASP A 139 3.56 30.30 6.94
CA ASP A 139 4.42 29.44 7.75
C ASP A 139 5.02 28.33 6.86
N PRO A 140 6.28 28.48 6.40
CA PRO A 140 6.87 27.55 5.43
C PRO A 140 6.99 26.13 5.98
N GLU A 141 7.36 25.96 7.25
CA GLU A 141 7.54 24.64 7.88
C GLU A 141 6.20 23.89 8.00
N LYS A 142 5.15 24.57 8.48
CA LYS A 142 3.82 23.95 8.53
C LYS A 142 3.33 23.62 7.14
N ARG A 143 3.52 24.51 6.16
CA ARG A 143 3.12 24.26 4.77
C ARG A 143 3.79 23.02 4.19
N GLU A 144 5.09 22.86 4.37
CA GLU A 144 5.80 21.67 3.92
C GLU A 144 5.19 20.40 4.53
N ARG A 145 4.99 20.37 5.87
CA ARG A 145 4.37 19.23 6.54
C ARG A 145 2.94 18.95 6.07
N ILE A 146 2.15 19.99 5.82
CA ILE A 146 0.80 19.86 5.26
C ILE A 146 0.86 19.27 3.84
N MET A 147 1.77 19.75 2.98
CA MET A 147 1.93 19.25 1.61
C MET A 147 2.39 17.78 1.59
N LEU A 148 3.37 17.41 2.43
CA LEU A 148 3.78 16.02 2.59
C LEU A 148 2.63 15.14 3.10
N THR A 149 1.78 15.67 3.98
CA THR A 149 0.59 14.95 4.47
C THR A 149 -0.45 14.77 3.37
N LEU A 150 -0.75 15.83 2.59
CA LEU A 150 -1.61 15.75 1.41
C LEU A 150 -1.10 14.70 0.42
N ALA A 151 0.19 14.73 0.11
CA ALA A 151 0.83 13.79 -0.80
C ALA A 151 0.63 12.34 -0.33
N ASN A 152 0.90 12.08 0.95
CA ASN A 152 0.68 10.77 1.57
C ASN A 152 -0.80 10.35 1.57
N MET A 153 -1.75 11.27 1.77
CA MET A 153 -3.18 10.94 1.74
C MET A 153 -3.66 10.61 0.33
N TYR A 154 -3.28 11.39 -0.68
CA TYR A 154 -3.58 11.06 -2.07
C TYR A 154 -2.95 9.74 -2.49
N HIS A 155 -1.71 9.46 -2.07
CA HIS A 155 -1.00 8.24 -2.39
C HIS A 155 -1.59 7.00 -1.68
N ASN A 156 -1.64 7.03 -0.34
CA ASN A 156 -1.91 5.84 0.48
C ASN A 156 -3.41 5.56 0.64
N LEU A 157 -4.25 6.60 0.59
CA LEU A 157 -5.68 6.48 0.86
C LEU A 157 -6.49 6.50 -0.44
N LEU A 158 -6.15 7.38 -1.38
CA LEU A 158 -6.98 7.61 -2.58
C LEU A 158 -6.41 6.99 -3.87
N GLU A 159 -5.18 6.46 -3.82
CA GLU A 159 -4.41 6.01 -5.00
C GLU A 159 -4.39 7.04 -6.16
N ASP A 160 -4.46 8.33 -5.85
CA ASP A 160 -4.35 9.43 -6.80
C ASP A 160 -2.88 9.85 -6.95
N TYR A 161 -2.13 9.05 -7.70
CA TYR A 161 -0.68 9.21 -7.85
C TYR A 161 -0.29 10.54 -8.51
N ALA A 162 -1.13 11.11 -9.39
CA ALA A 162 -0.83 12.38 -10.04
C ALA A 162 -0.94 13.54 -9.04
N ARG A 163 -2.00 13.59 -8.22
CA ARG A 163 -2.11 14.60 -7.15
C ARG A 163 -1.10 14.38 -6.04
N ALA A 164 -0.79 13.13 -5.70
CA ALA A 164 0.27 12.82 -4.74
C ALA A 164 1.63 13.37 -5.22
N ALA A 165 2.00 13.10 -6.48
CA ALA A 165 3.23 13.60 -7.09
C ALA A 165 3.29 15.14 -7.08
N PHE A 166 2.16 15.80 -7.38
CA PHE A 166 2.08 17.27 -7.33
C PHE A 166 2.42 17.80 -5.94
N TRP A 167 1.84 17.23 -4.88
CA TRP A 167 2.09 17.70 -3.52
C TRP A 167 3.51 17.37 -3.01
N TYR A 168 4.09 16.23 -3.39
CA TYR A 168 5.51 15.96 -3.12
C TYR A 168 6.43 16.95 -3.83
N ARG A 169 6.18 17.27 -5.10
CA ARG A 169 6.95 18.28 -5.84
C ARG A 169 6.80 19.66 -5.21
N ALA A 170 5.59 20.05 -4.81
CA ALA A 170 5.33 21.31 -4.13
C ALA A 170 6.06 21.43 -2.78
N ALA A 171 6.23 20.32 -2.07
CA ALA A 171 7.03 20.24 -0.85
C ALA A 171 8.56 20.22 -1.09
N GLY A 172 9.02 20.19 -2.35
CA GLY A 172 10.45 20.21 -2.67
C GLY A 172 11.13 18.83 -2.76
N VAL A 173 10.37 17.73 -2.67
CA VAL A 173 10.92 16.36 -2.64
C VAL A 173 11.75 16.02 -3.88
N GLU A 174 11.33 16.47 -5.06
CA GLU A 174 12.08 16.23 -6.30
C GLU A 174 13.35 17.10 -6.40
N ARG A 175 13.35 18.25 -5.73
CA ARG A 175 14.47 19.19 -5.73
C ARG A 175 15.59 18.71 -4.83
N ASP A 176 15.25 18.14 -3.68
CA ASP A 176 16.22 17.55 -2.75
C ASP A 176 15.86 16.09 -2.37
N PRO A 177 16.11 15.13 -3.28
CA PRO A 177 15.78 13.72 -3.04
C PRO A 177 16.67 13.07 -1.97
N VAL A 178 17.72 13.74 -1.50
CA VAL A 178 18.58 13.24 -0.42
C VAL A 178 17.99 13.62 0.94
N GLU A 179 17.61 14.89 1.12
CA GLU A 179 16.88 15.36 2.31
C GLU A 179 15.55 14.60 2.47
N PHE A 180 14.81 14.46 1.37
CA PHE A 180 13.49 13.81 1.37
C PHE A 180 13.53 12.34 0.95
N ALA A 181 14.61 11.60 1.24
CA ALA A 181 14.85 10.25 0.70
C ALA A 181 13.63 9.32 0.74
N THR A 182 12.91 9.24 1.87
CA THR A 182 11.71 8.40 1.96
C THR A 182 10.59 8.88 1.03
N SER A 183 10.29 10.19 1.02
CA SER A 183 9.26 10.77 0.16
C SER A 183 9.66 10.70 -1.32
N ALA A 184 10.96 10.79 -1.63
CA ALA A 184 11.49 10.70 -2.98
C ALA A 184 11.29 9.30 -3.58
N VAL A 185 11.43 8.23 -2.78
CA VAL A 185 11.03 6.88 -3.20
C VAL A 185 9.53 6.83 -3.53
N VAL A 186 8.67 7.42 -2.69
CA VAL A 186 7.21 7.42 -2.94
C VAL A 186 6.83 8.28 -4.15
N LEU A 187 7.56 9.38 -4.40
CA LEU A 187 7.40 10.17 -5.61
C LEU A 187 7.81 9.38 -6.86
N ALA A 188 8.91 8.63 -6.80
CA ALA A 188 9.31 7.74 -7.88
C ALA A 188 8.26 6.64 -8.12
N GLU A 189 7.67 6.10 -7.06
CA GLU A 189 6.53 5.18 -7.15
C GLU A 189 5.35 5.83 -7.87
N CYS A 190 5.00 7.08 -7.55
CA CYS A 190 3.96 7.80 -8.27
C CYS A 190 4.25 7.87 -9.78
N TYR A 191 5.49 8.18 -10.17
CA TYR A 191 5.88 8.23 -11.59
C TYR A 191 5.74 6.88 -12.27
N TRP A 192 6.22 5.81 -11.62
CA TRP A 192 6.10 4.46 -12.14
C TRP A 192 4.64 4.04 -12.30
N ARG A 193 3.79 4.31 -11.29
CA ARG A 193 2.35 3.98 -11.34
C ARG A 193 1.59 4.76 -12.41
N LEU A 194 2.05 5.96 -12.76
CA LEU A 194 1.53 6.75 -13.88
C LEU A 194 2.07 6.30 -15.25
N GLY A 195 2.97 5.30 -15.29
CA GLY A 195 3.54 4.74 -16.52
C GLY A 195 4.85 5.39 -16.98
N TYR A 196 5.49 6.20 -16.14
CA TYR A 196 6.73 6.92 -16.42
C TYR A 196 7.92 6.25 -15.72
N SER A 197 8.19 4.99 -16.06
CA SER A 197 9.22 4.16 -15.41
C SER A 197 10.64 4.74 -15.51
N ASP A 198 10.97 5.40 -16.61
CA ASP A 198 12.32 5.97 -16.79
C ASP A 198 12.54 7.19 -15.88
N GLU A 199 11.52 8.02 -15.70
CA GLU A 199 11.53 9.12 -14.73
C GLU A 199 11.62 8.62 -13.29
N ALA A 200 10.89 7.53 -12.97
CA ALA A 200 11.00 6.88 -11.66
C ALA A 200 12.44 6.42 -11.39
N ARG A 201 13.09 5.75 -12.36
CA ARG A 201 14.49 5.32 -12.26
C ARG A 201 15.45 6.49 -12.12
N ALA A 202 15.25 7.55 -12.91
CA ALA A 202 16.10 8.73 -12.88
C ALA A 202 16.04 9.43 -11.51
N LEU A 203 14.87 9.46 -10.88
CA LEU A 203 14.73 9.98 -9.51
C LEU A 203 15.38 9.03 -8.49
N LEU A 204 15.10 7.72 -8.56
CA LEU A 204 15.68 6.73 -7.65
C LEU A 204 17.21 6.71 -7.67
N ALA A 205 17.84 6.93 -8.82
CA ALA A 205 19.30 7.03 -8.93
C ALA A 205 19.92 8.15 -8.07
N LYS A 206 19.12 9.14 -7.65
CA LYS A 206 19.54 10.25 -6.79
C LYS A 206 19.21 10.02 -5.31
N VAL A 207 18.42 8.99 -4.99
CA VAL A 207 17.99 8.69 -3.63
C VAL A 207 19.00 7.77 -2.96
N PRO A 208 19.43 8.05 -1.71
CA PRO A 208 20.26 7.12 -0.95
C PRO A 208 19.69 5.70 -0.91
N ALA A 209 20.58 4.71 -0.87
CA ALA A 209 20.18 3.32 -0.76
C ALA A 209 19.42 3.08 0.56
N GLY A 210 18.37 2.25 0.51
CA GLY A 210 17.59 1.91 1.68
C GLY A 210 16.52 0.88 1.38
N VAL A 211 15.90 0.32 2.42
CA VAL A 211 14.94 -0.80 2.28
C VAL A 211 13.73 -0.42 1.41
N LYS A 212 13.18 0.80 1.53
CA LYS A 212 12.06 1.24 0.68
C LYS A 212 12.45 1.39 -0.79
N HIS A 213 13.66 1.87 -1.05
CA HIS A 213 14.23 1.96 -2.41
C HIS A 213 14.40 0.54 -2.99
N ALA A 214 15.02 -0.37 -2.23
CA ALA A 214 15.18 -1.76 -2.63
C ALA A 214 13.83 -2.43 -2.94
N LYS A 215 12.81 -2.19 -2.10
CA LYS A 215 11.46 -2.70 -2.32
C LYS A 215 10.86 -2.19 -3.63
N LEU A 216 10.89 -0.87 -3.86
CA LEU A 216 10.33 -0.30 -5.09
C LEU A 216 11.05 -0.81 -6.34
N LEU A 217 12.37 -0.99 -6.30
CA LEU A 217 13.11 -1.65 -7.39
C LEU A 217 12.58 -3.06 -7.66
N GLY A 218 12.25 -3.82 -6.60
CA GLY A 218 11.64 -5.15 -6.71
C GLY A 218 10.26 -5.09 -7.37
N ASP A 219 9.40 -4.18 -6.91
CA ASP A 219 8.06 -3.96 -7.49
C ASP A 219 8.13 -3.55 -8.97
N MET A 220 9.15 -2.77 -9.36
CA MET A 220 9.42 -2.35 -10.73
C MET A 220 10.06 -3.45 -11.61
N GLY A 221 10.30 -4.64 -11.06
CA GLY A 221 10.91 -5.78 -11.75
C GLY A 221 12.44 -5.76 -11.81
N GLU A 222 13.11 -4.82 -11.15
CA GLU A 222 14.58 -4.73 -11.06
C GLU A 222 15.12 -5.62 -9.93
N VAL A 223 14.74 -6.90 -9.96
CA VAL A 223 14.97 -7.89 -8.90
C VAL A 223 16.43 -7.95 -8.46
N ASN A 224 17.38 -7.99 -9.39
CA ASN A 224 18.79 -8.10 -9.04
C ASN A 224 19.29 -6.86 -8.26
N LYS A 225 18.88 -5.66 -8.67
CA LYS A 225 19.25 -4.42 -7.96
C LYS A 225 18.56 -4.33 -6.60
N SER A 226 17.29 -4.73 -6.54
CA SER A 226 16.54 -4.84 -5.29
C SER A 226 17.27 -5.73 -4.27
N VAL A 227 17.64 -6.95 -4.68
CA VAL A 227 18.32 -7.93 -3.82
C VAL A 227 19.72 -7.46 -3.42
N GLN A 228 20.47 -6.87 -4.35
CA GLN A 228 21.79 -6.31 -4.05
C GLN A 228 21.68 -5.20 -3.00
N MET A 229 20.73 -4.28 -3.17
CA MET A 229 20.50 -3.18 -2.24
C MET A 229 20.00 -3.66 -0.89
N ALA A 230 19.09 -4.63 -0.86
CA ALA A 230 18.60 -5.22 0.39
C ALA A 230 19.75 -5.91 1.14
N SER A 231 20.60 -6.67 0.44
CA SER A 231 21.73 -7.40 1.05
C SER A 231 22.79 -6.47 1.63
N ALA A 232 22.99 -5.29 1.04
CA ALA A 232 23.90 -4.27 1.57
C ALA A 232 23.39 -3.63 2.88
N ASN A 233 22.11 -3.82 3.22
CA ASN A 233 21.45 -3.26 4.41
C ASN A 233 20.99 -4.37 5.37
N ALA A 234 21.82 -5.39 5.57
CA ALA A 234 21.50 -6.48 6.49
C ALA A 234 21.18 -5.94 7.90
N ASP A 235 20.07 -6.41 8.46
CA ASP A 235 19.55 -5.93 9.73
C ASP A 235 19.23 -7.08 10.68
N ALA A 236 19.26 -6.79 11.99
CA ALA A 236 18.98 -7.77 13.03
C ALA A 236 17.52 -8.23 13.09
N GLN A 237 16.61 -7.61 12.32
CA GLN A 237 15.19 -7.98 12.28
C GLN A 237 14.83 -8.78 11.02
N GLY A 238 15.76 -8.98 10.07
CA GLY A 238 15.55 -9.78 8.86
C GLY A 238 14.78 -9.09 7.74
N TYR A 239 14.61 -7.76 7.79
CA TYR A 239 13.96 -7.00 6.70
C TYR A 239 14.71 -7.09 5.38
N ALA A 240 16.04 -7.14 5.39
CA ALA A 240 16.84 -7.33 4.17
C ALA A 240 16.47 -8.63 3.44
N TYR A 241 16.41 -9.74 4.16
CA TYR A 241 16.04 -11.04 3.58
C TYR A 241 14.56 -11.08 3.18
N LEU A 242 13.66 -10.48 3.96
CA LEU A 242 12.25 -10.35 3.57
C LEU A 242 12.12 -9.57 2.26
N THR A 243 12.76 -8.41 2.15
CA THR A 243 12.71 -7.56 0.94
C THR A 243 13.24 -8.30 -0.29
N ALA A 244 14.35 -9.03 -0.15
CA ALA A 244 14.88 -9.87 -1.22
C ALA A 244 13.92 -11.01 -1.59
N GLY A 245 13.33 -11.68 -0.59
CA GLY A 245 12.33 -12.73 -0.79
C GLY A 245 11.09 -12.23 -1.51
N ASP A 246 10.60 -11.04 -1.14
CA ASP A 246 9.43 -10.40 -1.74
C ASP A 246 9.69 -10.04 -3.21
N ALA A 247 10.86 -9.48 -3.51
CA ALA A 247 11.27 -9.17 -4.88
C ALA A 247 11.33 -10.43 -5.76
N TYR A 248 11.90 -11.54 -5.26
CA TYR A 248 11.90 -12.82 -5.97
C TYR A 248 10.48 -13.37 -6.14
N ARG A 249 9.65 -13.32 -5.10
CA ARG A 249 8.26 -13.81 -5.11
C ARG A 249 7.41 -13.07 -6.14
N GLN A 250 7.52 -11.73 -6.19
CA GLN A 250 6.82 -10.91 -7.17
C GLN A 250 7.26 -11.22 -8.61
N ALA A 251 8.54 -11.53 -8.82
CA ALA A 251 9.08 -11.92 -10.11
C ALA A 251 8.81 -13.39 -10.50
N GLY A 252 8.08 -14.15 -9.69
CA GLY A 252 7.81 -15.57 -9.95
C GLY A 252 8.99 -16.51 -9.69
N ARG A 253 10.06 -16.02 -9.06
CA ARG A 253 11.30 -16.76 -8.73
C ARG A 253 11.17 -17.41 -7.35
N TYR A 254 10.24 -18.35 -7.23
CA TYR A 254 9.77 -18.85 -5.94
C TYR A 254 10.82 -19.64 -5.16
N ALA A 255 11.68 -20.41 -5.83
CA ALA A 255 12.77 -21.14 -5.18
C ALA A 255 13.74 -20.18 -4.48
N GLU A 256 14.12 -19.09 -5.16
CA GLU A 256 14.96 -18.05 -4.56
C GLU A 256 14.25 -17.29 -3.46
N ALA A 257 12.95 -17.02 -3.61
CA ALA A 257 12.14 -16.39 -2.57
C ALA A 257 12.13 -17.22 -1.28
N VAL A 258 11.84 -18.52 -1.39
CA VAL A 258 11.86 -19.48 -0.25
C VAL A 258 13.23 -19.49 0.42
N LYS A 259 14.32 -19.49 -0.35
CA LYS A 259 15.68 -19.43 0.20
C LYS A 259 15.92 -18.17 1.04
N GLN A 260 15.41 -17.00 0.62
CA GLN A 260 15.55 -15.78 1.44
C GLN A 260 14.67 -15.83 2.69
N TYR A 261 13.44 -16.30 2.59
CA TYR A 261 12.58 -16.46 3.76
C TYR A 261 13.15 -17.46 4.77
N GLN A 262 13.78 -18.55 4.32
CA GLN A 262 14.49 -19.48 5.19
C GLN A 262 15.66 -18.83 5.93
N ARG A 263 16.36 -17.85 5.31
CA ARG A 263 17.40 -17.09 6.00
C ARG A 263 16.85 -16.26 7.16
N VAL A 264 15.63 -15.72 7.04
CA VAL A 264 14.95 -15.08 8.17
C VAL A 264 14.74 -16.10 9.28
N LEU A 265 14.23 -17.29 8.97
CA LEU A 265 13.95 -18.33 9.96
C LEU A 265 15.19 -18.89 10.66
N ALA A 266 16.36 -18.78 10.02
CA ALA A 266 17.65 -19.19 10.58
C ALA A 266 18.26 -18.14 11.53
N MET A 267 17.68 -16.94 11.63
CA MET A 267 18.16 -15.92 12.57
C MET A 267 17.78 -16.31 14.00
N GLU A 268 18.72 -16.20 14.93
CA GLU A 268 18.46 -16.49 16.34
C GLU A 268 17.60 -15.39 16.95
N ILE A 269 16.51 -15.77 17.63
CA ILE A 269 15.66 -14.84 18.36
C ILE A 269 16.30 -14.60 19.73
N PRO A 270 16.77 -13.38 20.05
CA PRO A 270 17.38 -13.11 21.35
C PRO A 270 16.37 -13.35 22.47
N ALA A 271 16.81 -13.99 23.56
CA ALA A 271 15.96 -14.30 24.72
C ALA A 271 15.24 -13.05 25.31
N ASN A 272 15.83 -11.87 25.12
CA ASN A 272 15.35 -10.59 25.64
C ASN A 272 14.44 -9.85 24.64
N ASN A 273 14.05 -10.48 23.52
CA ASN A 273 13.22 -9.89 22.47
C ASN A 273 11.82 -10.54 22.33
N PRO A 274 11.05 -10.76 23.42
CA PRO A 274 9.67 -11.20 23.28
C PRO A 274 8.78 -10.02 22.83
N PRO A 275 7.58 -10.29 22.31
CA PRO A 275 7.30 -10.41 20.87
C PRO A 275 7.91 -9.27 20.01
N GLY A 276 9.21 -9.35 19.73
CA GLY A 276 9.91 -8.38 18.89
C GLY A 276 9.59 -8.46 17.39
N ARG A 277 10.08 -7.48 16.64
CA ARG A 277 9.91 -7.43 15.17
C ARG A 277 10.47 -8.67 14.47
N LEU A 278 11.59 -9.23 14.94
CA LEU A 278 12.14 -10.48 14.40
C LEU A 278 11.15 -11.65 14.54
N VAL A 279 10.46 -11.79 15.68
CA VAL A 279 9.44 -12.84 15.87
C VAL A 279 8.29 -12.68 14.86
N GLN A 280 7.84 -11.44 14.63
CA GLN A 280 6.83 -11.14 13.61
C GLN A 280 7.34 -11.47 12.20
N ASN A 281 8.60 -11.15 11.92
CA ASN A 281 9.25 -11.41 10.64
C ASN A 281 9.47 -12.91 10.38
N HIS A 282 9.74 -13.73 11.42
CA HIS A 282 9.71 -15.20 11.30
C HIS A 282 8.31 -15.68 10.91
N LYS A 283 7.27 -15.22 11.60
CA LYS A 283 5.87 -15.59 11.26
C LYS A 283 5.51 -15.18 9.82
N ARG A 284 5.91 -13.98 9.40
CA ARG A 284 5.73 -13.49 8.03
C ARG A 284 6.47 -14.34 7.00
N ALA A 285 7.73 -14.70 7.28
CA ALA A 285 8.52 -15.57 6.41
C ALA A 285 7.90 -16.97 6.28
N THR A 286 7.49 -17.59 7.39
CA THR A 286 6.76 -18.87 7.40
C THR A 286 5.49 -18.79 6.56
N ALA A 287 4.66 -17.76 6.78
CA ALA A 287 3.41 -17.58 6.04
C ALA A 287 3.63 -17.42 4.53
N ASN A 288 4.69 -16.71 4.11
CA ASN A 288 5.04 -16.58 2.70
C ASN A 288 5.53 -17.92 2.10
N ILE A 289 6.34 -18.70 2.82
CA ILE A 289 6.76 -20.05 2.37
C ILE A 289 5.56 -20.97 2.21
N GLU A 290 4.65 -21.00 3.19
CA GLU A 290 3.42 -21.79 3.15
C GLU A 290 2.54 -21.39 1.97
N ALA A 291 2.37 -20.09 1.74
CA ALA A 291 1.57 -19.58 0.62
C ALA A 291 2.17 -19.96 -0.74
N ILE A 292 3.50 -19.85 -0.89
CA ILE A 292 4.22 -20.28 -2.11
C ILE A 292 3.92 -21.76 -2.40
N ARG A 293 4.11 -22.63 -1.40
CA ARG A 293 3.81 -24.06 -1.53
C ARG A 293 2.35 -24.31 -1.87
N ALA A 294 1.44 -23.59 -1.20
CA ALA A 294 0.01 -23.72 -1.41
C ALA A 294 -0.39 -23.38 -2.85
N PHE A 295 0.13 -22.29 -3.43
CA PHE A 295 -0.29 -21.89 -4.79
C PHE A 295 0.48 -22.56 -5.93
N GLU A 296 1.69 -23.11 -5.69
CA GLU A 296 2.41 -23.87 -6.72
C GLU A 296 1.67 -25.17 -7.06
N LEU A 297 0.95 -25.72 -6.09
CA LEU A 297 0.14 -26.92 -6.22
C LEU A 297 -1.33 -26.64 -6.60
N PHE A 298 -1.68 -25.37 -6.83
CA PHE A 298 -3.07 -24.92 -6.91
C PHE A 298 -3.52 -24.53 -8.32
N ASP A 299 -4.66 -25.06 -8.73
CA ASP A 299 -5.45 -24.59 -9.87
C ASP A 299 -6.87 -24.27 -9.39
N ILE A 300 -7.31 -23.01 -9.56
CA ILE A 300 -8.65 -22.55 -9.15
C ILE A 300 -9.77 -23.35 -9.81
N ARG A 301 -9.52 -23.91 -11.00
CA ARG A 301 -10.50 -24.73 -11.72
C ARG A 301 -10.84 -26.04 -11.01
N ASN A 302 -9.99 -26.47 -10.08
CA ASN A 302 -10.17 -27.68 -9.29
C ASN A 302 -10.77 -27.41 -7.90
N VAL A 303 -11.13 -26.15 -7.60
CA VAL A 303 -11.81 -25.81 -6.35
C VAL A 303 -13.31 -25.86 -6.58
N ALA A 304 -14.02 -26.57 -5.71
CA ALA A 304 -15.47 -26.60 -5.73
C ALA A 304 -16.06 -25.19 -5.54
N ASP A 305 -17.30 -25.01 -5.99
CA ASP A 305 -18.03 -23.79 -5.68
C ASP A 305 -18.34 -23.74 -4.18
N GLY A 306 -18.12 -22.59 -3.56
CA GLY A 306 -18.26 -22.49 -2.11
C GLY A 306 -17.71 -21.20 -1.51
N ARG A 307 -17.80 -21.12 -0.18
CA ARG A 307 -17.23 -20.03 0.62
C ARG A 307 -16.17 -20.61 1.56
N TYR A 308 -14.96 -20.07 1.48
CA TYR A 308 -13.78 -20.55 2.18
C TYR A 308 -13.20 -19.45 3.06
N THR A 309 -12.75 -19.81 4.26
CA THR A 309 -12.16 -18.85 5.20
C THR A 309 -10.78 -19.31 5.62
N ALA A 310 -9.84 -18.38 5.69
CA ALA A 310 -8.53 -18.62 6.30
C ALA A 310 -7.95 -17.31 6.81
N SER A 311 -6.86 -17.42 7.59
CA SER A 311 -6.13 -16.26 8.08
C SER A 311 -4.62 -16.39 7.87
N SER A 312 -3.94 -15.25 7.89
CA SER A 312 -2.48 -15.17 7.84
C SER A 312 -1.98 -14.00 8.67
N GLN A 313 -0.73 -14.07 9.14
CA GLN A 313 -0.13 -13.03 9.98
C GLN A 313 -0.04 -11.68 9.22
N GLY A 314 -0.76 -10.67 9.72
CA GLY A 314 -0.64 -9.27 9.29
C GLY A 314 0.38 -8.48 10.10
N TYR A 315 0.33 -7.15 9.99
CA TYR A 315 1.26 -6.26 10.69
C TYR A 315 1.05 -6.28 12.21
N GLU A 316 -0.20 -6.19 12.65
CA GLU A 316 -0.55 -6.15 14.07
C GLU A 316 -1.05 -7.51 14.58
N ALA A 317 -1.83 -8.20 13.76
CA ALA A 317 -2.53 -9.42 14.11
C ALA A 317 -2.82 -10.25 12.86
N PRO A 318 -3.29 -11.50 13.00
CA PRO A 318 -3.82 -12.24 11.87
C PRO A 318 -4.92 -11.45 11.15
N VAL A 319 -4.86 -11.44 9.82
CA VAL A 319 -5.89 -10.95 8.91
C VAL A 319 -6.65 -12.16 8.38
N GLU A 320 -7.97 -12.17 8.57
CA GLU A 320 -8.87 -13.22 8.11
C GLU A 320 -9.59 -12.78 6.84
N VAL A 321 -9.69 -13.70 5.87
CA VAL A 321 -10.42 -13.49 4.62
C VAL A 321 -11.51 -14.54 4.44
N ALA A 322 -12.58 -14.15 3.76
CA ALA A 322 -13.58 -15.04 3.18
C ALA A 322 -13.52 -14.94 1.65
N VAL A 323 -13.28 -16.08 0.99
CA VAL A 323 -13.17 -16.22 -0.45
C VAL A 323 -14.38 -16.97 -0.97
N THR A 324 -15.05 -16.45 -2.00
CA THR A 324 -16.15 -17.13 -2.68
C THR A 324 -15.69 -17.62 -4.03
N VAL A 325 -15.85 -18.91 -4.29
CA VAL A 325 -15.59 -19.54 -5.59
C VAL A 325 -16.93 -19.87 -6.25
N THR A 326 -17.06 -19.52 -7.53
CA THR A 326 -18.25 -19.81 -8.33
C THR A 326 -17.84 -20.10 -9.76
N ARG A 327 -18.25 -21.26 -10.28
CA ARG A 327 -17.93 -21.78 -11.61
C ARG A 327 -16.43 -21.73 -11.91
N GLY A 328 -15.62 -22.21 -10.97
CA GLY A 328 -14.15 -22.27 -11.10
C GLY A 328 -13.47 -20.90 -11.14
N ARG A 329 -14.08 -19.86 -10.56
CA ARG A 329 -13.58 -18.48 -10.53
C ARG A 329 -13.66 -17.89 -9.13
N ILE A 330 -12.73 -17.01 -8.79
CA ILE A 330 -12.77 -16.20 -7.56
C ILE A 330 -13.83 -15.11 -7.76
N ALA A 331 -15.00 -15.28 -7.18
CA ALA A 331 -16.12 -14.36 -7.28
C ALA A 331 -16.01 -13.20 -6.28
N ALA A 332 -15.49 -13.48 -5.08
CA ALA A 332 -15.30 -12.47 -4.04
C ALA A 332 -14.12 -12.83 -3.12
N VAL A 333 -13.48 -11.80 -2.58
CA VAL A 333 -12.51 -11.89 -1.48
C VAL A 333 -12.86 -10.75 -0.53
N ASN A 334 -13.17 -11.07 0.72
CA ASN A 334 -13.55 -10.10 1.73
C ASN A 334 -12.65 -10.26 2.95
N VAL A 335 -12.09 -9.17 3.46
CA VAL A 335 -11.43 -9.20 4.77
C VAL A 335 -12.50 -9.18 5.85
N THR A 336 -12.58 -10.22 6.65
CA THR A 336 -13.65 -10.42 7.65
C THR A 336 -13.22 -10.05 9.06
N ARG A 337 -11.92 -10.12 9.38
CA ARG A 337 -11.38 -9.79 10.69
C ARG A 337 -9.93 -9.32 10.58
N HIS A 338 -9.59 -8.22 11.24
CA HIS A 338 -8.20 -7.75 11.38
C HIS A 338 -8.05 -6.83 12.60
N ARG A 339 -6.80 -6.53 12.97
CA ARG A 339 -6.45 -5.44 13.90
C ARG A 339 -5.40 -4.49 13.33
N GLU A 340 -5.22 -4.50 12.01
CA GLU A 340 -4.30 -3.58 11.34
C GLU A 340 -4.61 -2.14 11.71
N LYS A 341 -3.57 -1.34 11.99
CA LYS A 341 -3.69 0.04 12.47
C LYS A 341 -3.48 1.08 11.37
N GLN A 342 -3.05 0.67 10.17
CA GLN A 342 -2.69 1.57 9.07
C GLN A 342 -2.98 0.94 7.71
N PHE A 343 -3.01 1.79 6.68
CA PHE A 343 -3.10 1.40 5.26
C PHE A 343 -4.29 0.50 4.92
N TYR A 344 -5.46 0.92 5.38
CA TYR A 344 -6.74 0.21 5.22
C TYR A 344 -7.18 0.10 3.75
N SER A 345 -6.61 0.89 2.84
CA SER A 345 -6.73 0.68 1.39
C SER A 345 -6.29 -0.71 0.95
N ALA A 346 -5.31 -1.33 1.61
CA ALA A 346 -4.94 -2.72 1.32
C ALA A 346 -6.09 -3.71 1.53
N MET A 347 -7.05 -3.41 2.41
CA MET A 347 -8.23 -4.24 2.68
C MET A 347 -9.24 -4.25 1.54
N THR A 348 -9.22 -3.24 0.68
CA THR A 348 -10.08 -3.16 -0.51
C THR A 348 -9.31 -3.48 -1.77
N ASP A 349 -8.10 -2.96 -1.90
CA ASP A 349 -7.34 -2.97 -3.15
C ASP A 349 -6.70 -4.33 -3.40
N THR A 350 -6.17 -4.98 -2.35
CA THR A 350 -5.57 -6.31 -2.50
C THR A 350 -6.62 -7.35 -2.90
N PRO A 351 -7.80 -7.42 -2.25
CA PRO A 351 -8.89 -8.27 -2.73
C PRO A 351 -9.31 -7.97 -4.17
N ALA A 352 -9.46 -6.69 -4.54
CA ALA A 352 -9.81 -6.31 -5.90
C ALA A 352 -8.76 -6.79 -6.93
N LYS A 353 -7.46 -6.66 -6.62
CA LYS A 353 -6.36 -7.16 -7.46
C LYS A 353 -6.38 -8.68 -7.60
N ILE A 354 -6.66 -9.42 -6.53
CA ILE A 354 -6.80 -10.89 -6.57
C ILE A 354 -7.96 -11.30 -7.47
N ILE A 355 -9.13 -10.67 -7.30
CA ILE A 355 -10.32 -10.95 -8.12
C ILE A 355 -10.03 -10.62 -9.59
N ALA A 356 -9.43 -9.47 -9.89
CA ALA A 356 -9.11 -9.09 -11.26
C ALA A 356 -8.13 -10.08 -11.93
N LYS A 357 -7.12 -10.55 -11.18
CA LYS A 357 -6.13 -11.51 -11.67
C LYS A 357 -6.62 -12.96 -11.69
N GLN A 358 -7.66 -13.30 -10.93
CA GLN A 358 -8.13 -14.68 -10.72
C GLN A 358 -7.06 -15.62 -10.17
N HIS A 359 -6.03 -15.08 -9.52
CA HIS A 359 -4.97 -15.83 -8.86
C HIS A 359 -4.26 -14.97 -7.81
N VAL A 360 -3.58 -15.62 -6.86
CA VAL A 360 -2.76 -14.98 -5.83
C VAL A 360 -1.31 -14.71 -6.27
N LYS A 361 -0.86 -15.36 -7.36
CA LYS A 361 0.50 -15.22 -7.92
C LYS A 361 0.71 -13.82 -8.48
N GLY A 362 1.86 -13.20 -8.20
CA GLY A 362 2.21 -11.88 -8.77
C GLY A 362 1.16 -10.79 -8.50
N VAL A 363 0.41 -10.90 -7.40
CA VAL A 363 -0.45 -9.82 -6.92
C VAL A 363 0.45 -8.78 -6.25
N ASP A 364 0.47 -7.58 -6.83
CA ASP A 364 1.24 -6.47 -6.30
C ASP A 364 0.68 -6.04 -4.95
N THR A 365 1.57 -5.81 -3.99
CA THR A 365 1.16 -5.32 -2.66
C THR A 365 0.77 -3.85 -2.74
N THR A 366 -0.17 -3.43 -1.90
CA THR A 366 -0.50 -2.01 -1.76
C THR A 366 0.66 -1.29 -1.07
N SER A 367 1.02 -0.13 -1.61
CA SER A 367 2.17 0.66 -1.22
C SER A 367 2.10 1.06 0.26
N ASN A 368 3.23 0.97 0.96
CA ASN A 368 3.33 1.09 2.43
C ASN A 368 2.49 0.09 3.26
N ALA A 369 1.77 -0.84 2.62
CA ALA A 369 0.87 -1.82 3.24
C ALA A 369 1.29 -3.27 2.95
N THR A 370 2.59 -3.51 2.76
CA THR A 370 3.10 -4.79 2.22
C THR A 370 2.76 -5.97 3.10
N ILE A 371 3.00 -5.86 4.41
CA ILE A 371 2.75 -6.96 5.35
C ILE A 371 1.25 -7.31 5.38
N THR A 372 0.40 -6.29 5.39
CA THR A 372 -1.05 -6.44 5.33
C THR A 372 -1.53 -7.07 4.02
N SER A 373 -1.02 -6.57 2.89
CA SER A 373 -1.36 -7.09 1.56
C SER A 373 -0.92 -8.54 1.41
N GLU A 374 0.27 -8.90 1.90
CA GLU A 374 0.75 -10.27 1.93
C GLU A 374 -0.10 -11.16 2.83
N ALA A 375 -0.55 -10.67 3.98
CA ALA A 375 -1.46 -11.42 4.82
C ALA A 375 -2.75 -11.77 4.07
N ILE A 376 -3.33 -10.83 3.31
CA ILE A 376 -4.53 -11.06 2.50
C ILE A 376 -4.24 -12.07 1.38
N VAL A 377 -3.13 -11.91 0.66
CA VAL A 377 -2.72 -12.84 -0.42
C VAL A 377 -2.48 -14.25 0.13
N ASN A 378 -1.77 -14.37 1.24
CA ASN A 378 -1.41 -15.63 1.88
C ASN A 378 -2.64 -16.30 2.50
N ALA A 379 -3.53 -15.54 3.15
CA ALA A 379 -4.79 -16.07 3.66
C ALA A 379 -5.69 -16.56 2.52
N THR A 380 -5.74 -15.83 1.40
CA THR A 380 -6.49 -16.26 0.21
C THR A 380 -5.92 -17.54 -0.38
N ALA A 381 -4.59 -17.64 -0.49
CA ALA A 381 -3.91 -18.86 -0.94
C ALA A 381 -4.26 -20.06 -0.04
N LYS A 382 -4.25 -19.87 1.28
CA LYS A 382 -4.63 -20.90 2.27
C LYS A 382 -6.09 -21.32 2.15
N ALA A 383 -7.01 -20.36 2.05
CA ALA A 383 -8.45 -20.64 1.92
C ALA A 383 -8.76 -21.49 0.69
N LEU A 384 -8.05 -21.23 -0.41
CA LEU A 384 -8.21 -21.92 -1.67
C LEU A 384 -7.52 -23.30 -1.70
N ALA A 385 -6.37 -23.45 -1.05
CA ALA A 385 -5.63 -24.72 -1.04
C ALA A 385 -6.14 -25.75 -0.03
N GLY A 386 -6.73 -25.32 1.10
CA GLY A 386 -7.13 -26.20 2.20
C GLY A 386 -8.37 -27.08 1.97
N ASN A 387 -8.96 -27.08 0.78
CA ASN A 387 -10.22 -27.78 0.47
C ASN A 387 -10.12 -28.63 -0.80
N GLN A 388 -9.01 -29.36 -0.94
CA GLN A 388 -8.87 -30.47 -1.89
C GLN A 388 -9.26 -31.80 -1.24
#